data_AF-A0A8B8FDX8-F1
#
_entry.id   AF-A0A8B8FDX8-F1
#
_cell.length_a   1.000
_cell.length_b   1.000
_cell.length_c   1.000
_cell.angle_alpha   90.00
_cell.angle_beta   90.00
_cell.angle_gamma   90.00
#
_symmetry.space_group_name_H-M   'P 1'
#
loop_
_entity.id
_entity.type
_entity.pdbx_description
1 polymer ?
#
loop_
_entity_poly.entity_id
_entity_poly.type
_entity_poly.pdbx_seq_one_letter_code
_entity_poly.pdbx_strand_id
1 'polypeptide(L)'
;MEFTVIDAHVIRSNHDDRGGKTDAEDPDEMIAWFKELRHLDLSCSNILHIANLGLISSTNLTSLKLSVNRIDKICNLETYTNLLELDLSHNHIKQIENLQGLVKLRRLVLNHNPLTTVQNLDSQLDSLEMLDIGYCKITSIRFIFYLKKFKNLVSLIVEGNPFRIVPADSERKFIISLVQSLLVYNNKTVTVEEKKESLETFSKLISLLENNDKKLKRLSEDEKLRLERMNARKDAFLDRIPESGDVDFNVSIFRNPTVEQVLNENSRYGIHNAYRVHAENFRQLINEITEAAETSRETRTRLVIEFREKLRCLINDGVNESRKCVTKFAEYKKRLKCDLHKSGDSLQDDTVATDETQLVMQREAAKHKRLDKRTRVLWLVLMGHEDSLFRKITEMIAVLQDVLEKHIMEFKQLVNNRFGVLQRQQNVFLQFVLEYAVCSAQSDDVSIRFHKIVC
;
A
#
# COMPACT_ATOMS: atom_id res chain seq x y z
N MET A 1 43.72 7.46 -4.54
CA MET A 1 43.20 6.93 -3.27
C MET A 1 41.97 6.12 -3.61
N GLU A 2 42.00 4.81 -3.33
CA GLU A 2 40.85 3.92 -3.50
C GLU A 2 39.76 4.28 -2.49
N PHE A 3 38.50 4.03 -2.84
CA PHE A 3 37.38 4.24 -1.93
C PHE A 3 37.32 3.11 -0.92
N THR A 4 36.96 3.44 0.32
CA THR A 4 36.86 2.44 1.39
C THR A 4 35.54 1.68 1.24
N VAL A 5 35.63 0.35 1.18
CA VAL A 5 34.46 -0.52 1.29
C VAL A 5 34.20 -0.77 2.77
N ILE A 6 32.93 -0.69 3.19
CA ILE A 6 32.55 -1.06 4.54
C ILE A 6 32.75 -2.57 4.68
N ASP A 7 33.71 -2.97 5.49
CA ASP A 7 34.01 -4.35 5.82
C ASP A 7 34.21 -4.51 7.34
N ALA A 8 34.46 -5.74 7.79
CA ALA A 8 34.65 -6.02 9.20
C ALA A 8 35.81 -5.23 9.82
N HIS A 9 36.87 -4.92 9.06
CA HIS A 9 38.02 -4.16 9.53
C HIS A 9 37.66 -2.70 9.75
N VAL A 10 36.97 -2.08 8.80
CA VAL A 10 36.51 -0.68 8.86
C VAL A 10 35.49 -0.46 9.98
N ILE A 11 34.59 -1.43 10.20
CA ILE A 11 33.63 -1.37 11.31
C ILE A 11 34.36 -1.47 12.65
N ARG A 12 35.36 -2.35 12.76
CA ARG A 12 36.17 -2.52 13.98
C ARG A 12 37.00 -1.27 14.30
N SER A 13 37.60 -0.63 13.30
CA SER A 13 38.49 0.51 13.51
C SER A 13 37.80 1.80 13.95
N ASN A 14 36.48 1.90 13.77
CA ASN A 14 35.74 3.15 13.99
C ASN A 14 34.61 3.03 15.04
N HIS A 15 34.67 2.06 15.95
CA HIS A 15 33.71 1.98 17.06
C HIS A 15 34.09 2.91 18.24
N ASP A 16 33.09 3.47 18.92
CA ASP A 16 33.26 4.49 19.99
C ASP A 16 32.89 4.01 21.41
N ASP A 17 32.71 2.70 21.70
CA ASP A 17 32.61 2.29 23.12
C ASP A 17 33.97 2.26 23.81
N ARG A 18 34.05 3.09 24.85
CA ARG A 18 35.07 3.10 25.91
C ARG A 18 34.91 1.91 26.86
N GLY A 19 34.76 0.70 26.35
CA GLY A 19 34.41 -0.46 27.16
C GLY A 19 34.74 -1.80 26.51
N GLY A 20 36.03 -2.07 26.33
CA GLY A 20 36.53 -3.37 25.92
C GLY A 20 37.14 -3.36 24.54
N LYS A 21 38.47 -3.20 24.47
CA LYS A 21 39.22 -3.84 23.39
C LYS A 21 39.03 -5.34 23.58
N THR A 22 38.05 -5.93 22.90
CA THR A 22 38.13 -7.37 22.65
C THR A 22 39.18 -7.52 21.55
N ASP A 23 40.35 -8.01 21.94
CA ASP A 23 41.29 -8.64 21.02
C ASP A 23 40.68 -9.98 20.54
N ALA A 24 39.43 -9.95 20.05
CA ALA A 24 38.76 -11.10 19.49
C ALA A 24 39.47 -11.42 18.17
N GLU A 25 40.39 -12.37 18.25
CA GLU A 25 40.99 -13.06 17.10
C GLU A 25 40.02 -14.13 16.56
N ASP A 26 38.97 -14.48 17.32
CA ASP A 26 37.94 -15.46 16.95
C ASP A 26 36.81 -14.84 16.07
N PRO A 27 36.60 -15.35 14.84
CA PRO A 27 35.50 -14.92 13.96
C PRO A 27 34.10 -15.03 14.57
N ASP A 28 33.83 -16.00 15.45
CA ASP A 28 32.50 -16.21 16.02
C ASP A 28 32.15 -15.15 17.09
N GLU A 29 33.13 -14.73 17.89
CA GLU A 29 32.99 -13.61 18.83
C GLU A 29 32.79 -12.28 18.09
N MET A 30 33.49 -12.09 16.96
CA MET A 30 33.33 -10.91 16.12
C MET A 30 31.92 -10.80 15.53
N ILE A 31 31.33 -11.90 15.07
CA ILE A 31 29.95 -11.94 14.56
C ILE A 31 28.94 -11.69 15.69
N ALA A 32 29.18 -12.23 16.88
CA ALA A 32 28.34 -11.94 18.05
C ALA A 32 28.39 -10.45 18.40
N TRP A 33 29.57 -9.83 18.36
CA TRP A 33 29.75 -8.41 18.62
C TRP A 33 29.03 -7.51 17.60
N PHE A 34 29.15 -7.78 16.30
CA PHE A 34 28.41 -7.02 15.28
C PHE A 34 26.89 -7.07 15.49
N LYS A 35 26.38 -8.15 16.12
CA LYS A 35 24.97 -8.26 16.44
C LYS A 35 24.55 -7.39 17.61
N GLU A 36 25.43 -7.03 18.54
CA GLU A 36 25.10 -6.23 19.72
C GLU A 36 25.36 -4.72 19.55
N LEU A 37 26.02 -4.33 18.46
CA LEU A 37 26.39 -2.95 18.14
C LEU A 37 25.18 -1.99 18.18
N ARG A 38 25.30 -0.93 18.98
CA ARG A 38 24.27 0.13 19.11
C ARG A 38 24.68 1.44 18.44
N HIS A 39 25.97 1.76 18.48
CA HIS A 39 26.50 3.01 17.94
C HIS A 39 27.60 2.66 16.95
N LEU A 40 27.53 3.23 15.75
CA LEU A 40 28.55 3.08 14.73
C LEU A 40 28.93 4.44 14.18
N ASP A 41 30.21 4.78 14.33
CA ASP A 41 30.80 5.94 13.67
C ASP A 41 31.63 5.43 12.48
N LEU A 42 31.36 5.97 11.30
CA LEU A 42 32.11 5.71 10.07
C LEU A 42 32.46 7.04 9.40
N SER A 43 32.56 8.09 10.22
CA SER A 43 32.92 9.42 9.76
C SER A 43 34.35 9.44 9.21
N CYS A 44 34.62 10.32 8.25
CA CYS A 44 35.97 10.49 7.66
C CYS A 44 36.58 9.23 7.03
N SER A 45 35.76 8.23 6.68
CA SER A 45 36.24 6.92 6.20
C SER A 45 36.41 6.82 4.67
N ASN A 46 36.23 7.90 3.91
CA ASN A 46 36.29 7.92 2.44
C ASN A 46 35.33 6.92 1.76
N ILE A 47 34.13 6.76 2.31
CA ILE A 47 33.08 5.87 1.82
C ILE A 47 32.35 6.54 0.64
N LEU A 48 32.17 5.80 -0.46
CA LEU A 48 31.39 6.24 -1.63
C LEU A 48 29.96 5.68 -1.61
N HIS A 49 29.79 4.44 -1.17
CA HIS A 49 28.50 3.76 -1.15
C HIS A 49 28.25 3.09 0.19
N ILE A 50 27.05 3.26 0.72
CA ILE A 50 26.58 2.55 1.91
C ILE A 50 26.30 1.11 1.49
N ALA A 51 27.27 0.22 1.65
CA ALA A 51 27.16 -1.20 1.31
C ALA A 51 27.58 -2.07 2.50
N ASN A 52 27.27 -3.37 2.45
CA ASN A 52 27.77 -4.37 3.40
C ASN A 52 27.43 -4.13 4.89
N LEU A 53 26.45 -3.28 5.20
CA LEU A 53 25.97 -3.11 6.57
C LEU A 53 25.27 -4.34 7.14
N GLY A 54 24.94 -5.35 6.30
CA GLY A 54 24.24 -6.58 6.70
C GLY A 54 24.99 -7.46 7.72
N LEU A 55 26.26 -7.17 8.02
CA LEU A 55 26.99 -7.76 9.14
C LEU A 55 26.46 -7.29 10.50
N ILE A 56 25.91 -6.07 10.55
CA ILE A 56 25.41 -5.42 11.76
C ILE A 56 23.93 -5.77 11.95
N SER A 57 23.55 -6.12 13.17
CA SER A 57 22.14 -6.38 13.47
C SER A 57 21.29 -5.13 13.30
N SER A 58 20.33 -5.18 12.38
CA SER A 58 19.39 -4.08 12.14
C SER A 58 18.43 -3.82 13.29
N THR A 59 18.35 -4.72 14.27
CA THR A 59 17.50 -4.57 15.45
C THR A 59 18.18 -3.83 16.59
N ASN A 60 19.52 -3.73 16.62
CA ASN A 60 20.24 -3.19 17.77
C ASN A 60 20.88 -1.83 17.52
N LEU A 61 21.19 -1.50 16.27
CA LEU A 61 21.79 -0.22 15.91
C LEU A 61 20.80 0.94 16.14
N THR A 62 21.20 1.89 16.98
CA THR A 62 20.41 3.09 17.31
C THR A 62 21.05 4.38 16.80
N SER A 63 22.36 4.40 16.55
CA SER A 63 23.06 5.58 16.00
C SER A 63 24.03 5.18 14.91
N LEU A 64 23.94 5.86 13.76
CA LEU A 64 24.84 5.69 12.63
C LEU A 64 25.38 7.05 12.19
N LYS A 65 26.69 7.23 12.24
CA LYS A 65 27.37 8.42 11.73
C LYS A 65 28.19 8.08 10.50
N LEU A 66 27.97 8.81 9.43
CA LEU A 66 28.61 8.67 8.13
C LEU A 66 29.08 10.04 7.62
N SER A 67 29.40 10.95 8.55
CA SER A 67 29.79 12.32 8.21
C SER A 67 31.13 12.38 7.47
N VAL A 68 31.35 13.42 6.66
CA VAL A 68 32.64 13.68 5.98
C VAL A 68 33.07 12.47 5.13
N ASN A 69 32.15 11.99 4.29
CA ASN A 69 32.39 10.93 3.32
C ASN A 69 32.12 11.46 1.90
N ARG A 70 32.02 10.55 0.92
CA ARG A 70 31.74 10.89 -0.48
C ARG A 70 30.42 10.29 -0.97
N ILE A 71 29.50 9.99 -0.05
CA ILE A 71 28.24 9.31 -0.33
C ILE A 71 27.37 10.19 -1.24
N ASP A 72 26.94 9.67 -2.38
CA ASP A 72 26.09 10.38 -3.34
C ASP A 72 24.61 9.94 -3.28
N LYS A 73 24.36 8.73 -2.77
CA LYS A 73 23.03 8.14 -2.63
C LYS A 73 22.87 7.44 -1.28
N ILE A 74 21.69 7.62 -0.69
CA ILE A 74 21.27 6.89 0.50
C ILE A 74 20.72 5.54 0.04
N CYS A 75 21.28 4.44 0.54
CA CYS A 75 20.80 3.09 0.23
C CYS A 75 21.11 2.12 1.37
N ASN A 76 20.48 0.95 1.35
CA ASN A 76 20.72 -0.14 2.30
C ASN A 76 20.46 0.19 3.78
N LEU A 77 19.56 1.16 4.07
CA LEU A 77 19.17 1.53 5.43
C LEU A 77 17.75 1.08 5.82
N GLU A 78 16.98 0.48 4.91
CA GLU A 78 15.56 0.18 5.10
C GLU A 78 15.26 -0.78 6.26
N THR A 79 16.21 -1.65 6.62
CA THR A 79 16.02 -2.67 7.66
C THR A 79 16.30 -2.17 9.08
N TYR A 80 16.92 -1.00 9.25
CA TYR A 80 17.35 -0.44 10.55
C TYR A 80 16.22 0.30 11.27
N THR A 81 15.12 -0.40 11.54
CA THR A 81 13.89 0.18 12.10
C THR A 81 14.05 0.79 13.51
N ASN A 82 15.13 0.45 14.22
CA ASN A 82 15.47 0.96 15.55
C ASN A 82 16.45 2.14 15.56
N LEU A 83 16.88 2.62 14.38
CA LEU A 83 17.77 3.77 14.28
C LEU A 83 17.08 5.04 14.80
N LEU A 84 17.74 5.72 15.74
CA LEU A 84 17.32 6.97 16.36
C LEU A 84 18.10 8.16 15.80
N GLU A 85 19.35 7.96 15.43
CA GLU A 85 20.24 9.01 14.92
C GLU A 85 20.92 8.59 13.62
N LEU A 86 20.86 9.47 12.62
CA LEU A 86 21.55 9.32 11.36
C LEU A 86 22.26 10.64 11.01
N ASP A 87 23.58 10.58 10.95
CA ASP A 87 24.42 11.69 10.49
C ASP A 87 25.02 11.37 9.12
N LEU A 88 24.63 12.15 8.12
CA LEU A 88 25.09 12.08 6.74
C LEU A 88 25.66 13.44 6.29
N SER A 89 26.10 14.27 7.24
CA SER A 89 26.68 15.58 6.97
C SER A 89 27.94 15.51 6.10
N HIS A 90 28.23 16.58 5.36
CA HIS A 90 29.43 16.68 4.51
C HIS A 90 29.58 15.50 3.52
N ASN A 91 28.53 15.24 2.74
CA ASN A 91 28.49 14.23 1.68
C ASN A 91 28.04 14.86 0.34
N HIS A 92 27.75 14.04 -0.66
CA HIS A 92 27.34 14.47 -2.01
C HIS A 92 25.87 14.10 -2.33
N ILE A 93 25.03 13.98 -1.30
CA ILE A 93 23.64 13.53 -1.42
C ILE A 93 22.78 14.62 -2.08
N LYS A 94 22.09 14.27 -3.17
CA LYS A 94 21.26 15.21 -3.94
C LYS A 94 19.77 15.16 -3.58
N GLN A 95 19.31 14.01 -3.09
CA GLN A 95 17.92 13.78 -2.71
C GLN A 95 17.80 12.88 -1.49
N ILE A 96 16.76 13.10 -0.69
CA ILE A 96 16.39 12.21 0.41
C ILE A 96 15.60 11.05 -0.17
N GLU A 97 16.09 9.83 0.03
CA GLU A 97 15.49 8.58 -0.46
C GLU A 97 15.88 7.42 0.46
N ASN A 98 15.15 6.30 0.37
CA ASN A 98 15.47 5.04 1.06
C ASN A 98 15.55 5.13 2.59
N LEU A 99 14.77 6.02 3.21
CA LEU A 99 14.64 6.19 4.67
C LEU A 99 13.30 5.65 5.23
N GLN A 100 12.45 5.04 4.41
CA GLN A 100 11.06 4.70 4.75
C GLN A 100 10.95 3.72 5.93
N GLY A 101 11.95 2.84 6.10
CA GLY A 101 12.01 1.88 7.19
C GLY A 101 12.51 2.45 8.53
N LEU A 102 13.11 3.65 8.55
CA LEU A 102 13.66 4.29 9.75
C LEU A 102 12.57 4.98 10.59
N VAL A 103 11.52 4.23 10.96
CA VAL A 103 10.31 4.79 11.58
C VAL A 103 10.55 5.43 12.96
N LYS A 104 11.63 5.05 13.66
CA LYS A 104 12.00 5.61 14.98
C LYS A 104 13.03 6.74 14.91
N LEU A 105 13.41 7.20 13.72
CA LEU A 105 14.47 8.20 13.56
C LEU A 105 14.08 9.52 14.24
N ARG A 106 14.89 9.96 15.20
CA ARG A 106 14.70 11.20 15.96
C ARG A 106 15.61 12.32 15.50
N ARG A 107 16.84 12.02 15.06
CA ARG A 107 17.81 13.02 14.60
C ARG A 107 18.33 12.66 13.22
N LEU A 108 18.18 13.60 12.28
CA LEU A 108 18.69 13.48 10.92
C LEU A 108 19.54 14.70 10.60
N VAL A 109 20.83 14.46 10.33
CA VAL A 109 21.80 15.50 10.00
C VAL A 109 22.26 15.31 8.56
N LEU A 110 22.02 16.31 7.72
CA LEU A 110 22.25 16.31 6.28
C LEU A 110 22.95 17.60 5.80
N ASN A 111 23.47 18.43 6.71
CA ASN A 111 24.13 19.67 6.34
C ASN A 111 25.34 19.45 5.42
N HIS A 112 25.66 20.47 4.62
CA HIS A 112 26.72 20.39 3.60
C HIS A 112 26.54 19.25 2.59
N ASN A 113 25.29 19.02 2.14
CA ASN A 113 24.97 18.18 0.99
C ASN A 113 24.34 19.02 -0.14
N PRO A 114 24.50 18.66 -1.42
CA PRO A 114 23.87 19.35 -2.54
C PRO A 114 22.35 19.07 -2.68
N LEU A 115 21.61 18.97 -1.58
CA LEU A 115 20.17 18.75 -1.55
C LEU A 115 19.41 19.94 -2.13
N THR A 116 18.50 19.70 -3.08
CA THR A 116 17.67 20.76 -3.70
C THR A 116 16.24 20.83 -3.16
N THR A 117 15.75 19.74 -2.57
CA THR A 117 14.37 19.59 -2.10
C THR A 117 14.30 18.75 -0.83
N VAL A 118 13.32 19.04 0.03
CA VAL A 118 13.02 18.25 1.24
C VAL A 118 11.70 17.52 1.03
N GLN A 119 11.78 16.21 0.78
CA GLN A 119 10.65 15.29 0.56
C GLN A 119 11.03 13.89 1.07
N ASN A 120 10.12 12.92 0.99
CA ASN A 120 10.37 11.50 1.31
C ASN A 120 10.74 11.19 2.77
N LEU A 121 10.26 12.01 3.71
CA LEU A 121 10.35 11.81 5.16
C LEU A 121 8.96 11.53 5.79
N ASP A 122 7.98 11.08 4.98
CA ASP A 122 6.60 10.88 5.45
C ASP A 122 6.51 9.79 6.54
N SER A 123 7.44 8.82 6.55
CA SER A 123 7.56 7.80 7.60
C SER A 123 8.08 8.35 8.94
N GLN A 124 8.70 9.53 8.95
CA GLN A 124 9.34 10.15 10.12
C GLN A 124 8.55 11.34 10.70
N LEU A 125 7.35 11.65 10.17
CA LEU A 125 6.56 12.81 10.59
C LEU A 125 6.20 12.81 12.08
N ASP A 126 6.09 11.62 12.68
CA ASP A 126 5.73 11.43 14.08
C ASP A 126 6.95 11.19 15.00
N SER A 127 8.15 10.91 14.46
CA SER A 127 9.34 10.55 15.25
C SER A 127 10.46 11.56 15.20
N LEU A 128 10.60 12.33 14.10
CA LEU A 128 11.73 13.24 13.91
C LEU A 128 11.63 14.46 14.83
N GLU A 129 12.69 14.69 15.60
CA GLU A 129 12.84 15.78 16.56
C GLU A 129 13.87 16.81 16.13
N MET A 130 14.91 16.40 15.39
CA MET A 130 15.95 17.29 14.90
C MET A 130 16.22 17.02 13.43
N LEU A 131 16.15 18.09 12.63
CA LEU A 131 16.51 18.08 11.22
C LEU A 131 17.55 19.18 10.95
N ASP A 132 18.74 18.77 10.54
CA ASP A 132 19.75 19.70 10.04
C ASP A 132 19.91 19.52 8.53
N ILE A 133 19.53 20.54 7.78
CA ILE A 133 19.67 20.65 6.33
C ILE A 133 20.40 21.95 5.97
N GLY A 134 21.29 22.42 6.85
CA GLY A 134 22.11 23.59 6.63
C GLY A 134 23.08 23.46 5.45
N TYR A 135 23.47 24.58 4.86
CA TYR A 135 24.45 24.68 3.77
C TYR A 135 24.15 23.74 2.59
N CYS A 136 22.86 23.53 2.32
CA CYS A 136 22.37 22.77 1.18
C CYS A 136 22.08 23.68 -0.03
N LYS A 137 21.42 23.15 -1.06
CA LYS A 137 21.07 23.87 -2.30
C LYS A 137 19.55 24.06 -2.45
N ILE A 138 18.83 24.17 -1.34
CA ILE A 138 17.38 24.34 -1.32
C ILE A 138 17.03 25.78 -1.73
N THR A 139 16.46 25.96 -2.93
CA THR A 139 16.11 27.27 -3.49
C THR A 139 14.65 27.67 -3.26
N SER A 140 13.77 26.69 -3.12
CA SER A 140 12.31 26.92 -3.04
C SER A 140 11.85 26.88 -1.59
N ILE A 141 11.19 27.93 -1.12
CA ILE A 141 10.55 28.02 0.21
C ILE A 141 9.46 26.94 0.44
N ARG A 142 8.96 26.28 -0.61
CA ARG A 142 7.84 25.33 -0.50
C ARG A 142 8.11 24.17 0.45
N PHE A 143 9.37 23.86 0.74
CA PHE A 143 9.74 22.85 1.74
C PHE A 143 9.13 23.13 3.13
N ILE A 144 8.87 24.39 3.49
CA ILE A 144 8.26 24.74 4.78
C ILE A 144 6.85 24.14 4.91
N PHE A 145 6.06 24.09 3.82
CA PHE A 145 4.74 23.46 3.82
C PHE A 145 4.84 21.94 4.07
N TYR A 146 5.96 21.33 3.68
CA TYR A 146 6.25 19.95 4.02
C TYR A 146 6.64 19.82 5.50
N LEU A 147 7.49 20.71 6.01
CA LEU A 147 7.91 20.73 7.42
C LEU A 147 6.75 20.97 8.41
N LYS A 148 5.69 21.69 8.01
CA LYS A 148 4.45 21.85 8.78
C LYS A 148 3.82 20.51 9.20
N LYS A 149 4.08 19.43 8.46
CA LYS A 149 3.51 18.10 8.75
C LYS A 149 4.16 17.41 9.96
N PHE A 150 5.35 17.83 10.37
CA PHE A 150 6.09 17.18 11.45
C PHE A 150 5.55 17.62 12.81
N LYS A 151 5.07 16.66 13.61
CA LYS A 151 4.41 16.96 14.89
C LYS A 151 5.41 17.24 16.02
N ASN A 152 6.57 16.56 15.98
CA ASN A 152 7.54 16.52 17.07
C ASN A 152 8.87 17.21 16.72
N LEU A 153 8.94 17.98 15.64
CA LEU A 153 10.18 18.65 15.24
C LEU A 153 10.54 19.78 16.22
N VAL A 154 11.56 19.55 17.03
CA VAL A 154 12.05 20.46 18.08
C VAL A 154 13.16 21.38 17.56
N SER A 155 14.06 20.86 16.73
CA SER A 155 15.21 21.61 16.22
C SER A 155 15.27 21.56 14.70
N LEU A 156 15.42 22.73 14.08
CA LEU A 156 15.56 22.87 12.64
C LEU A 156 16.71 23.80 12.30
N ILE A 157 17.62 23.33 11.45
CA ILE A 157 18.73 24.11 10.91
C ILE A 157 18.61 24.12 9.39
N VAL A 158 18.49 25.31 8.81
CA VAL A 158 18.36 25.55 7.37
C VAL A 158 19.31 26.64 6.88
N GLU A 159 20.18 27.14 7.76
CA GLU A 159 21.16 28.19 7.49
C GLU A 159 21.99 27.88 6.23
N GLY A 160 22.36 28.88 5.45
CA GLY A 160 23.24 28.69 4.29
C GLY A 160 22.56 28.11 3.03
N ASN A 161 21.24 27.96 3.02
CA ASN A 161 20.48 27.63 1.81
C ASN A 161 20.11 28.87 0.98
N PRO A 162 19.99 28.75 -0.35
CA PRO A 162 19.69 29.87 -1.25
C PRO A 162 18.21 30.30 -1.33
N PHE A 163 17.29 29.66 -0.59
CA PHE A 163 15.89 30.09 -0.58
C PHE A 163 15.77 31.51 -0.02
N ARG A 164 14.78 32.26 -0.51
CA ARG A 164 14.53 33.64 -0.07
C ARG A 164 13.10 33.82 0.36
N ILE A 165 12.94 34.52 1.47
CA ILE A 165 11.66 35.07 1.92
C ILE A 165 11.75 36.57 1.76
N VAL A 166 10.67 37.18 1.27
CA VAL A 166 10.56 38.64 1.18
C VAL A 166 9.44 39.06 2.12
N PRO A 167 9.72 39.88 3.14
CA PRO A 167 11.03 40.44 3.51
C PRO A 167 12.00 39.40 4.12
N ALA A 168 13.31 39.56 3.95
CA ALA A 168 14.32 38.62 4.46
C ALA A 168 14.25 38.46 5.99
N ASP A 169 13.95 39.54 6.72
CA ASP A 169 13.81 39.55 8.18
C ASP A 169 12.58 38.77 8.67
N SER A 170 11.69 38.37 7.76
CA SER A 170 10.47 37.63 8.09
C SER A 170 10.64 36.12 7.99
N GLU A 171 11.77 35.60 7.52
CA GLU A 171 11.99 34.15 7.38
C GLU A 171 11.75 33.40 8.69
N ARG A 172 12.44 33.85 9.74
CA ARG A 172 12.41 33.20 11.05
C ARG A 172 10.99 33.21 11.62
N LYS A 173 10.33 34.37 11.61
CA LYS A 173 8.94 34.51 12.06
C LYS A 173 7.99 33.62 11.24
N PHE A 174 8.17 33.56 9.92
CA PHE A 174 7.33 32.75 9.04
C PHE A 174 7.48 31.24 9.32
N ILE A 175 8.71 30.74 9.43
CA ILE A 175 8.96 29.33 9.75
C ILE A 175 8.40 28.95 11.11
N ILE A 176 8.66 29.77 12.14
CA ILE A 176 8.12 29.58 13.48
C ILE A 176 6.59 29.58 13.45
N SER A 177 5.97 30.45 12.65
CA SER A 177 4.50 30.52 12.53
C SER A 177 3.86 29.24 11.98
N LEU A 178 4.55 28.53 11.07
CA LEU A 178 4.05 27.31 10.44
C LEU A 178 4.45 26.03 11.18
N VAL A 179 5.62 26.01 11.82
CA VAL A 179 6.17 24.86 12.53
C VAL A 179 6.24 25.18 14.03
N GLN A 180 5.10 25.07 14.70
CA GLN A 180 4.93 25.48 16.11
C GLN A 180 5.68 24.60 17.13
N SER A 181 6.08 23.41 16.74
CA SER A 181 6.83 22.45 17.56
C SER A 181 8.28 22.87 17.83
N LEU A 182 8.83 23.81 17.06
CA LEU A 182 10.24 24.23 17.17
C LEU A 182 10.56 24.90 18.51
N LEU A 183 11.63 24.48 19.16
CA LEU A 183 12.29 25.16 20.28
C LEU A 183 13.62 25.79 19.88
N VAL A 184 14.25 25.27 18.82
CA VAL A 184 15.53 25.76 18.30
C VAL A 184 15.43 25.92 16.79
N TYR A 185 15.81 27.10 16.29
CA TYR A 185 15.87 27.42 14.87
C TYR A 185 17.20 28.08 14.52
N ASN A 186 17.97 27.51 13.58
CA ASN A 186 19.32 27.94 13.20
C ASN A 186 20.21 28.20 14.43
N ASN A 187 20.27 27.21 15.33
CA ASN A 187 21.04 27.24 16.58
C ASN A 187 20.67 28.35 17.58
N LYS A 188 19.52 29.00 17.38
CA LYS A 188 18.97 30.00 18.32
C LYS A 188 17.68 29.49 18.92
N THR A 189 17.52 29.66 20.24
CA THR A 189 16.30 29.31 20.95
C THR A 189 15.12 30.14 20.44
N VAL A 190 13.94 29.56 20.45
CA VAL A 190 12.68 30.21 20.09
C VAL A 190 11.89 30.46 21.37
N THR A 191 11.61 31.72 21.69
CA THR A 191 10.86 32.08 22.90
C THR A 191 9.36 31.96 22.68
N VAL A 192 8.59 31.90 23.77
CA VAL A 192 7.13 31.82 23.71
C VAL A 192 6.53 33.11 23.14
N GLU A 193 7.13 34.26 23.46
CA GLU A 193 6.75 35.58 22.95
C GLU A 193 6.96 35.65 21.44
N GLU A 194 8.11 35.19 20.95
CA GLU A 194 8.41 35.17 19.51
C GLU A 194 7.43 34.28 18.74
N LYS A 195 7.05 33.12 19.30
CA LYS A 195 6.01 32.26 18.70
C LYS A 195 4.68 32.97 18.59
N LYS A 196 4.26 33.65 19.66
CA LYS A 196 2.99 34.38 19.70
C LYS A 196 2.97 35.51 18.68
N GLU A 197 4.02 36.35 18.63
CA GLU A 197 4.14 37.41 17.63
C GLU A 197 4.11 36.88 16.20
N SER A 198 4.81 35.77 15.95
CA SER A 198 4.88 35.14 14.64
C SER A 198 3.51 34.63 14.19
N LEU A 199 2.75 34.00 15.10
CA LEU A 199 1.38 33.55 14.86
C LEU A 199 0.43 34.71 14.56
N GLU A 200 0.49 35.79 15.34
CA GLU A 200 -0.37 36.96 15.14
C GLU A 200 -0.10 37.59 13.77
N THR A 201 1.18 37.75 13.42
CA THR A 201 1.63 38.32 12.14
C THR A 201 1.11 37.53 10.93
N PHE A 202 1.15 36.19 10.98
CA PHE A 202 0.79 35.33 9.85
C PHE A 202 -0.60 34.66 9.98
N SER A 203 -1.40 35.02 10.99
CA SER A 203 -2.71 34.42 11.31
C SER A 203 -3.68 34.31 10.12
N LYS A 204 -3.83 35.39 9.34
CA LYS A 204 -4.65 35.41 8.12
C LYS A 204 -4.15 34.43 7.06
N LEU A 205 -2.84 34.35 6.87
CA LEU A 205 -2.24 33.47 5.87
C LEU A 205 -2.34 32.00 6.30
N ILE A 206 -2.13 31.71 7.59
CA ILE A 206 -2.30 30.37 8.16
C ILE A 206 -3.75 29.89 7.99
N SER A 207 -4.75 30.73 8.31
CA SER A 207 -6.15 30.34 8.14
C SER A 207 -6.54 30.08 6.68
N LEU A 208 -6.00 30.86 5.73
CA LEU A 208 -6.17 30.61 4.30
C LEU A 208 -5.53 29.28 3.86
N LEU A 209 -4.32 28.98 4.33
CA LEU A 209 -3.65 27.71 4.05
C LEU A 209 -4.44 26.52 4.61
N GLU A 210 -4.92 26.60 5.85
CA GLU A 210 -5.72 25.54 6.46
C GLU A 210 -7.05 25.30 5.74
N ASN A 211 -7.72 26.37 5.29
CA ASN A 211 -8.96 26.24 4.52
C ASN A 211 -8.70 25.60 3.16
N ASN A 212 -7.59 25.95 2.50
CA ASN A 212 -7.18 25.32 1.25
C ASN A 212 -6.80 23.84 1.45
N ASP A 213 -6.04 23.51 2.50
CA ASP A 213 -5.70 22.13 2.87
C ASP A 213 -6.98 21.30 3.10
N LYS A 214 -7.96 21.85 3.83
CA LYS A 214 -9.26 21.21 4.05
C LYS A 214 -10.04 21.02 2.75
N LYS A 215 -10.05 22.03 1.87
CA LYS A 215 -10.72 21.96 0.57
C LYS A 215 -10.09 20.90 -0.34
N LEU A 216 -8.76 20.85 -0.40
CA LEU A 216 -8.02 19.86 -1.19
C LEU A 216 -8.26 18.43 -0.67
N LYS A 217 -8.30 18.24 0.66
CA LYS A 217 -8.66 16.95 1.26
C LYS A 217 -10.06 16.52 0.87
N ARG A 218 -11.05 17.41 1.01
CA ARG A 218 -12.44 17.13 0.60
C ARG A 218 -12.54 16.76 -0.87
N LEU A 219 -11.90 17.52 -1.76
CA LEU A 219 -11.89 17.22 -3.19
C LEU A 219 -11.27 15.84 -3.49
N SER A 220 -10.18 15.49 -2.81
CA SER A 220 -9.56 14.17 -2.96
C SER A 220 -10.43 13.03 -2.41
N GLU A 221 -11.10 13.24 -1.28
CA GLU A 221 -12.04 12.29 -0.69
C GLU A 221 -13.29 12.11 -1.58
N ASP A 222 -13.85 13.20 -2.11
CA ASP A 222 -14.98 13.19 -3.05
C ASP A 222 -14.61 12.47 -4.36
N GLU A 223 -13.40 12.69 -4.88
CA GLU A 223 -12.90 11.98 -6.06
C GLU A 223 -12.74 10.48 -5.81
N LYS A 224 -12.20 10.09 -4.66
CA LYS A 224 -12.11 8.68 -4.25
C LYS A 224 -13.49 8.05 -4.12
N LEU A 225 -14.41 8.72 -3.42
CA LEU A 225 -15.78 8.24 -3.24
C LEU A 225 -16.50 8.10 -4.59
N ARG A 226 -16.29 9.05 -5.51
CA ARG A 226 -16.84 8.99 -6.87
C ARG A 226 -16.27 7.80 -7.64
N LEU A 227 -14.97 7.55 -7.55
CA LEU A 227 -14.32 6.42 -8.20
C LEU A 227 -14.80 5.08 -7.62
N GLU A 228 -14.94 4.99 -6.30
CA GLU A 228 -15.49 3.82 -5.61
C GLU A 228 -16.94 3.54 -6.04
N ARG A 229 -17.79 4.57 -6.07
CA ARG A 229 -19.17 4.45 -6.58
C ARG A 229 -19.20 3.96 -8.02
N MET A 230 -18.36 4.53 -8.89
CA MET A 230 -18.29 4.14 -10.30
C MET A 230 -17.83 2.68 -10.48
N ASN A 231 -16.85 2.23 -9.69
CA ASN A 231 -16.39 0.84 -9.70
C ASN A 231 -17.46 -0.12 -9.16
N ALA A 232 -18.14 0.25 -8.07
CA ALA A 232 -19.25 -0.51 -7.51
C ALA A 232 -20.40 -0.71 -8.52
N ARG A 233 -20.72 0.31 -9.31
CA ARG A 233 -21.68 0.21 -10.42
C ARG A 233 -21.20 -0.72 -11.53
N LYS A 234 -19.92 -0.64 -11.92
CA LYS A 234 -19.33 -1.57 -12.90
C LYS A 234 -19.41 -3.02 -12.44
N ASP A 235 -19.12 -3.29 -11.17
CA ASP A 235 -19.21 -4.64 -10.59
C ASP A 235 -20.66 -5.17 -10.56
N ALA A 236 -21.63 -4.26 -10.48
CA ALA A 236 -23.06 -4.58 -10.60
C ALA A 236 -23.54 -4.70 -12.07
N PHE A 237 -22.70 -4.38 -13.05
CA PHE A 237 -23.08 -4.25 -14.47
C PHE A 237 -24.06 -3.11 -14.75
N LEU A 238 -23.93 -2.00 -14.00
CA LEU A 238 -24.76 -0.78 -14.09
C LEU A 238 -24.00 0.42 -14.68
N ASP A 239 -22.88 0.19 -15.36
CA ASP A 239 -22.00 1.24 -15.89
C ASP A 239 -22.65 2.11 -16.97
N ARG A 240 -23.58 1.53 -17.74
CA ARG A 240 -24.36 2.22 -18.78
C ARG A 240 -25.81 2.51 -18.37
N ILE A 241 -26.19 2.14 -17.16
CA ILE A 241 -27.53 2.40 -16.63
C ILE A 241 -27.45 3.68 -15.79
N PRO A 242 -28.16 4.75 -16.16
CA PRO A 242 -28.18 6.01 -15.41
C PRO A 242 -28.89 5.86 -14.04
N GLU A 243 -28.61 6.79 -13.13
CA GLU A 243 -29.24 6.83 -11.80
C GLU A 243 -30.64 7.46 -11.88
N SER A 244 -31.58 6.93 -11.09
CA SER A 244 -32.97 7.43 -11.07
C SER A 244 -33.10 8.90 -10.60
N GLY A 245 -32.08 9.42 -9.92
CA GLY A 245 -31.96 10.82 -9.50
C GLY A 245 -31.14 11.71 -10.45
N ASP A 246 -30.60 11.17 -11.54
CA ASP A 246 -29.82 11.96 -12.49
C ASP A 246 -30.75 12.91 -13.26
N VAL A 247 -30.51 14.22 -13.16
CA VAL A 247 -31.37 15.23 -13.82
C VAL A 247 -31.32 15.07 -15.34
N ASP A 248 -30.19 14.59 -15.88
CA ASP A 248 -30.02 14.32 -17.31
C ASP A 248 -30.74 13.04 -17.77
N PHE A 249 -31.09 12.12 -16.86
CA PHE A 249 -31.84 10.91 -17.20
C PHE A 249 -33.25 11.22 -17.71
N ASN A 250 -33.94 12.16 -17.05
CA ASN A 250 -35.28 12.61 -17.47
C ASN A 250 -35.26 13.39 -18.80
N VAL A 251 -34.13 14.02 -19.12
CA VAL A 251 -33.99 14.86 -20.31
C VAL A 251 -33.49 14.07 -21.52
N SER A 252 -32.62 13.07 -21.33
CA SER A 252 -31.98 12.36 -22.44
C SER A 252 -32.79 11.18 -22.99
N ILE A 253 -33.46 10.40 -22.15
CA ILE A 253 -34.20 9.21 -22.58
C ILE A 253 -35.56 9.55 -23.18
N PHE A 254 -36.20 10.62 -22.69
CA PHE A 254 -37.50 11.08 -23.18
C PHE A 254 -37.41 12.13 -24.28
N ARG A 255 -36.19 12.47 -24.73
CA ARG A 255 -35.96 13.36 -25.87
C ARG A 255 -36.39 12.68 -27.16
N ASN A 256 -37.68 12.79 -27.43
CA ASN A 256 -38.26 12.52 -28.74
C ASN A 256 -38.80 13.85 -29.27
N PRO A 257 -38.27 14.38 -30.39
CA PRO A 257 -38.67 15.67 -30.93
C PRO A 257 -40.19 15.76 -31.17
N THR A 258 -40.81 14.66 -31.57
CA THR A 258 -42.26 14.57 -31.78
C THR A 258 -43.03 14.68 -30.46
N VAL A 259 -42.55 14.04 -29.39
CA VAL A 259 -43.17 14.13 -28.06
C VAL A 259 -43.00 15.55 -27.49
N GLU A 260 -41.82 16.15 -27.61
CA GLU A 260 -41.56 17.52 -27.17
C GLU A 260 -42.43 18.54 -27.92
N GLN A 261 -42.55 18.39 -29.25
CA GLN A 261 -43.40 19.24 -30.06
C GLN A 261 -44.86 19.14 -29.62
N VAL A 262 -45.39 17.92 -29.47
CA VAL A 262 -46.78 17.70 -29.06
C VAL A 262 -47.06 18.22 -27.64
N LEU A 263 -46.11 18.08 -26.71
CA LEU A 263 -46.23 18.61 -25.33
C LEU A 263 -46.20 20.15 -25.28
N ASN A 264 -45.41 20.79 -26.15
CA ASN A 264 -45.32 22.24 -26.26
C ASN A 264 -46.54 22.86 -26.95
N GLU A 265 -47.07 22.20 -27.99
CA GLU A 265 -48.24 22.67 -28.74
C GLU A 265 -49.56 22.45 -27.98
N ASN A 266 -49.62 21.47 -27.05
CA ASN A 266 -50.83 21.13 -26.31
C ASN A 266 -50.73 21.46 -24.82
N SER A 267 -51.44 22.50 -24.37
CA SER A 267 -51.57 22.86 -22.94
C SER A 267 -52.56 21.98 -22.15
N ARG A 268 -53.08 20.91 -22.76
CA ARG A 268 -54.11 20.05 -22.15
C ARG A 268 -53.50 19.11 -21.11
N TYR A 269 -54.13 19.06 -19.94
CA TYR A 269 -53.65 18.29 -18.77
C TYR A 269 -53.49 16.77 -19.04
N GLY A 270 -54.22 16.22 -20.02
CA GLY A 270 -54.23 14.78 -20.31
C GLY A 270 -52.91 14.22 -20.82
N ILE A 271 -52.26 14.88 -21.79
CA ILE A 271 -50.99 14.40 -22.36
C ILE A 271 -49.81 14.58 -21.40
N HIS A 272 -49.80 15.67 -20.63
CA HIS A 272 -48.83 15.90 -19.55
C HIS A 272 -48.97 14.85 -18.44
N ASN A 273 -50.20 14.46 -18.09
CA ASN A 273 -50.42 13.38 -17.12
C ASN A 273 -49.98 12.00 -17.67
N ALA A 274 -50.28 11.69 -18.94
CA ALA A 274 -49.82 10.44 -19.58
C ALA A 274 -48.29 10.35 -19.65
N TYR A 275 -47.62 11.45 -19.97
CA TYR A 275 -46.15 11.55 -19.94
C TYR A 275 -45.59 11.32 -18.53
N ARG A 276 -46.18 11.95 -17.50
CA ARG A 276 -45.78 11.74 -16.11
C ARG A 276 -45.89 10.27 -15.68
N VAL A 277 -47.01 9.62 -15.99
CA VAL A 277 -47.23 8.19 -15.69
C VAL A 277 -46.23 7.31 -16.42
N HIS A 278 -45.95 7.59 -17.70
CA HIS A 278 -44.94 6.84 -18.45
C HIS A 278 -43.53 7.00 -17.85
N ALA A 279 -43.17 8.23 -17.44
CA ALA A 279 -41.89 8.50 -16.80
C ALA A 279 -41.74 7.81 -15.44
N GLU A 280 -42.82 7.74 -14.64
CA GLU A 280 -42.84 7.00 -13.37
C GLU A 280 -42.68 5.49 -13.59
N ASN A 281 -43.41 4.91 -14.55
CA ASN A 281 -43.28 3.48 -14.91
C ASN A 281 -41.86 3.14 -15.39
N PHE A 282 -41.25 4.03 -16.17
CA PHE A 282 -39.87 3.87 -16.63
C PHE A 282 -38.86 3.92 -15.47
N ARG A 283 -39.01 4.88 -14.55
CA ARG A 283 -38.18 4.96 -13.34
C ARG A 283 -38.31 3.70 -12.49
N GLN A 284 -39.52 3.18 -12.35
CA GLN A 284 -39.77 1.94 -11.63
C GLN A 284 -39.03 0.76 -12.29
N LEU A 285 -39.11 0.62 -13.62
CA LEU A 285 -38.39 -0.43 -14.35
C LEU A 285 -36.87 -0.32 -14.19
N ILE A 286 -36.30 0.89 -14.24
CA ILE A 286 -34.85 1.09 -14.02
C ILE A 286 -34.46 0.77 -12.58
N ASN A 287 -35.29 1.14 -11.59
CA ASN A 287 -35.07 0.76 -10.20
C ASN A 287 -35.11 -0.76 -10.01
N GLU A 288 -36.08 -1.46 -10.62
CA GLU A 288 -36.14 -2.92 -10.59
C GLU A 288 -34.89 -3.59 -11.21
N ILE A 289 -34.40 -3.07 -12.35
CA ILE A 289 -33.17 -3.56 -12.98
C ILE A 289 -31.97 -3.29 -12.05
N THR A 290 -31.93 -2.13 -11.41
CA THR A 290 -30.87 -1.73 -10.48
C THR A 290 -30.84 -2.65 -9.27
N GLU A 291 -31.99 -2.88 -8.61
CA GLU A 291 -32.12 -3.79 -7.47
C GLU A 291 -31.74 -5.23 -7.84
N ALA A 292 -32.18 -5.71 -9.01
CA ALA A 292 -31.81 -7.03 -9.51
C ALA A 292 -30.30 -7.16 -9.77
N ALA A 293 -29.68 -6.11 -10.29
CA ALA A 293 -28.25 -6.05 -10.55
C ALA A 293 -27.42 -6.06 -9.26
N GLU A 294 -27.86 -5.30 -8.26
CA GLU A 294 -27.25 -5.27 -6.93
C GLU A 294 -27.37 -6.62 -6.22
N THR A 295 -28.57 -7.22 -6.22
CA THR A 295 -28.80 -8.56 -5.65
C THR A 295 -27.92 -9.63 -6.33
N SER A 296 -27.78 -9.53 -7.66
CA SER A 296 -26.90 -10.42 -8.43
C SER A 296 -25.43 -10.21 -8.03
N ARG A 297 -24.98 -8.96 -7.90
CA ARG A 297 -23.62 -8.63 -7.44
C ARG A 297 -23.34 -9.16 -6.04
N GLU A 298 -24.26 -8.98 -5.09
CA GLU A 298 -24.11 -9.49 -3.73
C GLU A 298 -23.96 -11.01 -3.72
N THR A 299 -24.79 -11.71 -4.50
CA THR A 299 -24.72 -13.16 -4.64
C THR A 299 -23.38 -13.61 -5.23
N ARG A 300 -22.93 -12.99 -6.33
CA ARG A 300 -21.60 -13.26 -6.93
C ARG A 300 -20.46 -13.00 -5.94
N THR A 301 -20.54 -11.91 -5.19
CA THR A 301 -19.54 -11.52 -4.19
C THR A 301 -19.46 -12.55 -3.06
N ARG A 302 -20.62 -12.99 -2.54
CA ARG A 302 -20.70 -14.04 -1.52
C ARG A 302 -20.08 -15.35 -2.01
N LEU A 303 -20.40 -15.80 -3.23
CA LEU A 303 -19.83 -17.01 -3.82
C LEU A 303 -18.29 -16.95 -3.91
N VAL A 304 -17.74 -15.80 -4.32
CA VAL A 304 -16.29 -15.59 -4.38
C VAL A 304 -15.65 -15.59 -2.99
N ILE A 305 -16.32 -15.01 -1.98
CA ILE A 305 -15.84 -15.02 -0.58
C ILE A 305 -15.80 -16.46 -0.06
N GLU A 306 -16.89 -17.22 -0.19
CA GLU A 306 -16.96 -18.61 0.25
C GLU A 306 -15.91 -19.49 -0.45
N PHE A 307 -15.69 -19.27 -1.76
CA PHE A 307 -14.63 -19.95 -2.50
C PHE A 307 -13.24 -19.61 -1.94
N ARG A 308 -12.96 -18.33 -1.68
CA ARG A 308 -11.67 -17.89 -1.12
C ARG A 308 -11.40 -18.48 0.25
N GLU A 309 -12.42 -18.58 1.10
CA GLU A 309 -12.31 -19.23 2.41
C GLU A 309 -12.01 -20.72 2.28
N LYS A 310 -12.77 -21.44 1.45
CA LYS A 310 -12.51 -22.86 1.17
C LYS A 310 -11.11 -23.09 0.60
N LEU A 311 -10.66 -22.24 -0.33
CA LEU A 311 -9.33 -22.30 -0.93
C LEU A 311 -8.24 -22.09 0.13
N ARG A 312 -8.43 -21.11 1.02
CA ARG A 312 -7.49 -20.83 2.12
C ARG A 312 -7.37 -22.02 3.07
N CYS A 313 -8.50 -22.62 3.47
CA CYS A 313 -8.50 -23.82 4.32
C CYS A 313 -7.77 -24.98 3.62
N LEU A 314 -8.08 -25.24 2.35
CA LEU A 314 -7.45 -26.30 1.58
C LEU A 314 -5.92 -26.14 1.46
N ILE A 315 -5.45 -24.92 1.20
CA ILE A 315 -4.01 -24.61 1.15
C ILE A 315 -3.38 -24.80 2.53
N ASN A 316 -4.02 -24.29 3.59
CA ASN A 316 -3.50 -24.42 4.95
C ASN A 316 -3.37 -25.89 5.38
N ASP A 317 -4.37 -26.71 5.07
CA ASP A 317 -4.35 -28.14 5.32
C ASP A 317 -3.23 -28.84 4.52
N GLY A 318 -3.07 -28.50 3.24
CA GLY A 318 -2.00 -29.01 2.39
C GLY A 318 -0.60 -28.64 2.90
N VAL A 319 -0.42 -27.39 3.36
CA VAL A 319 0.82 -26.91 3.98
C VAL A 319 1.08 -27.62 5.30
N ASN A 320 0.05 -27.84 6.12
CA ASN A 320 0.17 -28.54 7.40
C ASN A 320 0.57 -30.01 7.23
N GLU A 321 -0.03 -30.72 6.27
CA GLU A 321 0.36 -32.10 5.96
C GLU A 321 1.79 -32.18 5.42
N SER A 322 2.16 -31.28 4.52
CA SER A 322 3.54 -31.20 4.00
C SER A 322 4.55 -30.90 5.11
N ARG A 323 4.21 -29.98 6.03
CA ARG A 323 5.01 -29.66 7.21
C ARG A 323 5.22 -30.90 8.10
N LYS A 324 4.17 -31.69 8.36
CA LYS A 324 4.28 -32.95 9.14
C LYS A 324 5.24 -33.94 8.50
N CYS A 325 5.27 -34.04 7.16
CA CYS A 325 6.22 -34.90 6.45
C CYS A 325 7.66 -34.42 6.61
N VAL A 326 7.89 -33.10 6.47
CA VAL A 326 9.21 -32.48 6.62
C VAL A 326 9.72 -32.57 8.06
N THR A 327 8.86 -32.35 9.06
CA THR A 327 9.26 -32.47 10.48
C THR A 327 9.64 -33.90 10.83
N LYS A 328 8.87 -34.91 10.40
CA LYS A 328 9.22 -36.33 10.55
C LYS A 328 10.58 -36.66 9.91
N PHE A 329 10.89 -36.06 8.76
CA PHE A 329 12.19 -36.23 8.12
C PHE A 329 13.32 -35.50 8.87
N ALA A 330 13.08 -34.29 9.38
CA ALA A 330 14.04 -33.56 10.20
C ALA A 330 14.37 -34.31 11.50
N GLU A 331 13.38 -34.90 12.16
CA GLU A 331 13.57 -35.79 13.31
C GLU A 331 14.41 -37.02 12.95
N TYR A 332 14.14 -37.65 11.80
CA TYR A 332 14.94 -38.76 11.29
C TYR A 332 16.40 -38.35 11.07
N LYS A 333 16.64 -37.19 10.45
CA LYS A 333 17.99 -36.62 10.26
C LYS A 333 18.68 -36.35 11.60
N LYS A 334 17.96 -35.85 12.60
CA LYS A 334 18.47 -35.62 13.96
C LYS A 334 18.86 -36.94 14.64
N ARG A 335 18.04 -37.98 14.54
CA ARG A 335 18.35 -39.33 15.08
C ARG A 335 19.62 -39.90 14.44
N LEU A 336 19.74 -39.82 13.11
CA LEU A 336 20.97 -40.20 12.39
C LEU A 336 22.21 -39.46 12.88
N LYS A 337 22.08 -38.16 13.22
CA LYS A 337 23.18 -37.34 13.77
C LYS A 337 23.53 -37.71 15.22
N CYS A 338 22.55 -38.06 16.04
CA CYS A 338 22.78 -38.55 17.40
C CYS A 338 23.44 -39.94 17.40
N ASP A 339 23.04 -40.82 16.48
CA ASP A 339 23.68 -42.13 16.31
C ASP A 339 25.15 -41.99 15.89
N LEU A 340 25.53 -40.91 15.19
CA LEU A 340 26.94 -40.58 14.89
C LEU A 340 27.74 -40.23 16.16
N HIS A 341 27.20 -39.40 17.05
CA HIS A 341 27.89 -39.01 18.29
C HIS A 341 28.06 -40.22 19.23
N LYS A 342 27.01 -41.04 19.39
CA LYS A 342 27.07 -42.26 20.22
C LYS A 342 28.05 -43.32 19.70
N SER A 343 28.26 -43.37 18.38
CA SER A 343 29.24 -44.29 17.77
C SER A 343 30.68 -43.76 17.88
N GLY A 344 30.85 -42.43 17.95
CA GLY A 344 32.15 -41.78 18.14
C GLY A 344 32.63 -41.80 19.59
N ASP A 345 31.72 -41.66 20.56
CA ASP A 345 32.06 -41.73 21.99
C ASP A 345 32.43 -43.14 22.46
N SER A 346 32.04 -44.19 21.73
CA SER A 346 32.45 -45.58 22.01
C SER A 346 33.84 -45.94 21.43
N LEU A 347 34.55 -45.01 20.79
CA LEU A 347 35.82 -45.23 20.09
C LEU A 347 37.01 -44.57 20.81
N GLN A 348 36.99 -44.56 22.14
CA GLN A 348 38.10 -44.06 22.98
C GLN A 348 39.00 -45.15 23.57
N ASP A 349 38.92 -46.40 23.08
CA ASP A 349 39.87 -47.44 23.47
C ASP A 349 40.67 -47.97 22.28
N ASP A 350 41.95 -48.18 22.55
CA ASP A 350 43.09 -48.22 21.64
C ASP A 350 43.13 -49.40 20.63
N THR A 351 43.84 -49.15 19.53
CA THR A 351 44.49 -50.09 18.58
C THR A 351 43.62 -50.89 17.58
N VAL A 352 43.56 -50.44 16.31
CA VAL A 352 43.88 -51.16 15.03
C VAL A 352 43.48 -50.29 13.81
N ALA A 353 44.43 -49.52 13.27
CA ALA A 353 44.13 -48.34 12.43
C ALA A 353 43.88 -48.55 10.91
N THR A 354 43.79 -49.77 10.37
CA THR A 354 43.64 -49.98 8.91
C THR A 354 42.39 -50.75 8.45
N ASP A 355 41.93 -51.77 9.17
CA ASP A 355 40.64 -52.44 8.86
C ASP A 355 39.43 -51.64 9.39
N GLU A 356 39.61 -50.90 10.49
CA GLU A 356 38.55 -50.13 11.13
C GLU A 356 38.15 -48.90 10.33
N THR A 357 39.11 -48.27 9.63
CA THR A 357 38.88 -47.13 8.74
C THR A 357 38.03 -47.53 7.52
N GLN A 358 38.24 -48.72 6.95
CA GLN A 358 37.37 -49.25 5.88
C GLN A 358 35.94 -49.55 6.38
N LEU A 359 35.81 -50.12 7.58
CA LEU A 359 34.52 -50.39 8.21
C LEU A 359 33.72 -49.11 8.51
N VAL A 360 34.38 -48.04 8.96
CA VAL A 360 33.78 -46.72 9.17
C VAL A 360 33.30 -46.12 7.84
N MET A 361 34.13 -46.13 6.80
CA MET A 361 33.75 -45.65 5.46
C MET A 361 32.57 -46.43 4.87
N GLN A 362 32.53 -47.76 5.02
CA GLN A 362 31.40 -48.57 4.56
C GLN A 362 30.10 -48.27 5.35
N ARG A 363 30.19 -48.04 6.66
CA ARG A 363 29.05 -47.63 7.50
C ARG A 363 28.53 -46.25 7.12
N GLU A 364 29.40 -45.30 6.82
CA GLU A 364 29.02 -43.96 6.34
C GLU A 364 28.36 -44.03 4.95
N ALA A 365 28.95 -44.77 4.02
CA ALA A 365 28.36 -44.98 2.69
C ALA A 365 26.97 -45.64 2.75
N ALA A 366 26.79 -46.64 3.62
CA ALA A 366 25.49 -47.28 3.85
C ALA A 366 24.45 -46.31 4.46
N LYS A 367 24.87 -45.42 5.36
CA LYS A 367 24.00 -44.36 5.94
C LYS A 367 23.63 -43.31 4.90
N HIS A 368 24.56 -42.87 4.05
CA HIS A 368 24.29 -41.97 2.92
C HIS A 368 23.27 -42.58 1.94
N LYS A 369 23.42 -43.88 1.61
CA LYS A 369 22.47 -44.60 0.75
C LYS A 369 21.06 -44.70 1.37
N ARG A 370 20.96 -44.88 2.69
CA ARG A 370 19.68 -44.89 3.43
C ARG A 370 19.04 -43.51 3.46
N LEU A 371 19.84 -42.46 3.69
CA LEU A 371 19.38 -41.07 3.67
C LEU A 371 18.85 -40.71 2.29
N ASP A 372 19.61 -41.00 1.21
CA ASP A 372 19.21 -40.74 -0.17
C ASP A 372 17.89 -41.44 -0.52
N LYS A 373 17.75 -42.73 -0.19
CA LYS A 373 16.48 -43.46 -0.39
C LYS A 373 15.30 -42.78 0.32
N ARG A 374 15.50 -42.29 1.55
CA ARG A 374 14.42 -41.67 2.34
C ARG A 374 14.12 -40.24 1.89
N THR A 375 15.12 -39.50 1.41
CA THR A 375 14.94 -38.20 0.73
C THR A 375 14.10 -38.37 -0.52
N ARG A 376 14.38 -39.39 -1.34
CA ARG A 376 13.57 -39.70 -2.54
C ARG A 376 12.12 -40.04 -2.18
N VAL A 377 11.90 -40.83 -1.13
CA VAL A 377 10.53 -41.14 -0.65
C VAL A 377 9.82 -39.88 -0.15
N LEU A 378 10.50 -39.01 0.61
CA LEU A 378 9.92 -37.73 1.05
C LEU A 378 9.53 -36.87 -0.15
N TRP A 379 10.41 -36.77 -1.15
CA TRP A 379 10.16 -36.02 -2.37
C TRP A 379 8.91 -36.54 -3.10
N LEU A 380 8.78 -37.86 -3.29
CA LEU A 380 7.60 -38.46 -3.92
C LEU A 380 6.31 -38.18 -3.14
N VAL A 381 6.35 -38.21 -1.80
CA VAL A 381 5.19 -37.90 -0.95
C VAL A 381 4.79 -36.42 -1.09
N LEU A 382 5.76 -35.51 -1.05
CA LEU A 382 5.51 -34.07 -1.22
C LEU A 382 4.96 -33.74 -2.60
N MET A 383 5.52 -34.34 -3.66
CA MET A 383 5.00 -34.22 -5.02
C MET A 383 3.56 -34.75 -5.12
N GLY A 384 3.25 -35.88 -4.48
CA GLY A 384 1.89 -36.42 -4.43
C GLY A 384 0.90 -35.50 -3.70
N HIS A 385 1.34 -34.83 -2.63
CA HIS A 385 0.54 -33.81 -1.96
C HIS A 385 0.30 -32.58 -2.84
N GLU A 386 1.33 -32.10 -3.53
CA GLU A 386 1.23 -30.97 -4.47
C GLU A 386 0.27 -31.28 -5.62
N ASP A 387 0.39 -32.45 -6.23
CA ASP A 387 -0.48 -32.92 -7.32
C ASP A 387 -1.95 -33.08 -6.85
N SER A 388 -2.17 -33.63 -5.66
CA SER A 388 -3.50 -33.72 -5.05
C SER A 388 -4.10 -32.33 -4.77
N LEU A 389 -3.31 -31.41 -4.23
CA LEU A 389 -3.74 -30.03 -3.97
C LEU A 389 -4.10 -29.33 -5.29
N PHE A 390 -3.26 -29.45 -6.31
CA PHE A 390 -3.48 -28.88 -7.63
C PHE A 390 -4.77 -29.38 -8.27
N ARG A 391 -5.04 -30.70 -8.24
CA ARG A 391 -6.30 -31.27 -8.73
C ARG A 391 -7.53 -30.69 -8.03
N LYS A 392 -7.52 -30.64 -6.69
CA LYS A 392 -8.63 -30.09 -5.91
C LYS A 392 -8.86 -28.62 -6.18
N ILE A 393 -7.79 -27.81 -6.27
CA ILE A 393 -7.89 -26.39 -6.61
C ILE A 393 -8.50 -26.22 -8.01
N THR A 394 -8.04 -27.01 -8.98
CA THR A 394 -8.55 -26.97 -10.35
C THR A 394 -10.04 -27.32 -10.41
N GLU A 395 -10.47 -28.37 -9.70
CA GLU A 395 -11.88 -28.75 -9.60
C GLU A 395 -12.71 -27.64 -8.94
N MET A 396 -12.24 -27.05 -7.84
CA MET A 396 -12.92 -25.94 -7.19
C MET A 396 -13.09 -24.72 -8.11
N ILE A 397 -12.06 -24.40 -8.91
CA ILE A 397 -12.12 -23.30 -9.89
C ILE A 397 -13.19 -23.60 -10.95
N ALA A 398 -13.22 -24.83 -11.49
CA ALA A 398 -14.21 -25.24 -12.47
C ALA A 398 -15.65 -25.15 -11.93
N VAL A 399 -15.88 -25.61 -10.69
CA VAL A 399 -17.19 -25.50 -10.02
C VAL A 399 -17.61 -24.04 -9.83
N LEU A 400 -16.69 -23.17 -9.39
CA LEU A 400 -17.00 -21.75 -9.24
C LEU A 400 -17.35 -21.12 -10.59
N GLN A 401 -16.60 -21.44 -11.64
CA GLN A 401 -16.83 -20.92 -12.98
C GLN A 401 -18.24 -21.29 -13.47
N ASP A 402 -18.63 -22.56 -13.38
CA ASP A 402 -19.96 -23.03 -13.81
C ASP A 402 -21.10 -22.33 -13.05
N VAL A 403 -20.96 -22.22 -11.72
CA VAL A 403 -21.96 -21.54 -10.87
C VAL A 403 -22.07 -20.05 -11.20
N LEU A 404 -20.94 -19.37 -11.43
CA LEU A 404 -20.93 -17.95 -11.80
C LEU A 404 -21.51 -17.73 -13.21
N GLU A 405 -21.15 -18.56 -14.18
CA GLU A 405 -21.68 -18.50 -15.54
C GLU A 405 -23.21 -18.67 -15.55
N LYS A 406 -23.72 -19.64 -14.79
CA LYS A 406 -25.17 -19.84 -14.63
C LYS A 406 -25.86 -18.61 -14.02
N HIS A 407 -25.32 -18.06 -12.93
CA HIS A 407 -25.90 -16.86 -12.30
C HIS A 407 -25.86 -15.63 -13.22
N ILE A 408 -24.79 -15.45 -13.99
CA ILE A 408 -24.69 -14.37 -14.98
C ILE A 408 -25.72 -14.57 -16.09
N MET A 409 -25.94 -15.80 -16.55
CA MET A 409 -26.93 -16.11 -17.58
C MET A 409 -28.36 -15.84 -17.10
N GLU A 410 -28.70 -16.27 -15.89
CA GLU A 410 -30.00 -15.99 -15.26
C GLU A 410 -30.25 -14.48 -15.12
N PHE A 411 -29.23 -13.74 -14.65
CA PHE A 411 -29.29 -12.28 -14.57
C PHE A 411 -29.50 -11.63 -15.94
N LYS A 412 -28.73 -12.04 -16.97
CA LYS A 412 -28.90 -11.54 -18.34
C LYS A 412 -30.32 -11.78 -18.86
N GLN A 413 -30.90 -12.95 -18.60
CA GLN A 413 -32.27 -13.26 -19.02
C GLN A 413 -33.29 -12.38 -18.31
N LEU A 414 -33.14 -12.17 -17.00
CA LEU A 414 -34.00 -11.26 -16.23
C LEU A 414 -33.96 -9.83 -16.78
N VAL A 415 -32.74 -9.30 -17.02
CA VAL A 415 -32.53 -7.96 -17.57
C VAL A 415 -33.12 -7.84 -18.98
N ASN A 416 -32.89 -8.81 -19.86
CA ASN A 416 -33.48 -8.82 -21.21
C ASN A 416 -35.01 -8.82 -21.16
N ASN A 417 -35.62 -9.59 -20.26
CA ASN A 417 -37.07 -9.61 -20.07
C ASN A 417 -37.59 -8.22 -19.64
N ARG A 418 -36.89 -7.54 -18.73
CA ARG A 418 -37.26 -6.19 -18.26
C ARG A 418 -37.10 -5.14 -19.36
N PHE A 419 -36.01 -5.17 -20.13
CA PHE A 419 -35.86 -4.30 -21.31
C PHE A 419 -36.94 -4.57 -22.37
N GLY A 420 -37.39 -5.81 -22.54
CA GLY A 420 -38.51 -6.14 -23.42
C GLY A 420 -39.86 -5.58 -22.93
N VAL A 421 -40.08 -5.45 -21.63
CA VAL A 421 -41.24 -4.74 -21.07
C VAL A 421 -41.14 -3.24 -21.35
N LEU A 422 -39.97 -2.65 -21.10
CA LEU A 422 -39.66 -1.25 -21.32
C LEU A 422 -39.90 -0.83 -22.79
N GLN A 423 -39.41 -1.63 -23.74
CA GLN A 423 -39.60 -1.36 -25.17
C GLN A 423 -41.09 -1.41 -25.57
N ARG A 424 -41.87 -2.35 -25.02
CA ARG A 424 -43.31 -2.42 -25.28
C ARG A 424 -44.05 -1.21 -24.72
N GLN A 425 -43.74 -0.80 -23.48
CA GLN A 425 -44.34 0.40 -22.88
C GLN A 425 -43.98 1.67 -23.67
N GLN A 426 -42.74 1.78 -24.15
CA GLN A 426 -42.32 2.91 -24.98
C GLN A 426 -43.09 2.96 -26.31
N ASN A 427 -43.28 1.83 -26.97
CA ASN A 427 -44.06 1.76 -28.21
C ASN A 427 -45.54 2.16 -28.00
N VAL A 428 -46.16 1.68 -26.91
CA VAL A 428 -47.53 2.04 -26.53
C VAL A 428 -47.64 3.55 -26.27
N PHE A 429 -46.69 4.11 -25.52
CA PHE A 429 -46.68 5.54 -25.24
C PHE A 429 -46.51 6.38 -26.51
N LEU A 430 -45.58 6.01 -27.40
CA LEU A 430 -45.38 6.70 -28.67
C LEU A 430 -46.62 6.62 -29.58
N GLN A 431 -47.27 5.45 -29.65
CA GLN A 431 -48.53 5.30 -30.37
C GLN A 431 -49.62 6.21 -29.80
N PHE A 432 -49.76 6.28 -28.48
CA PHE A 432 -50.69 7.19 -27.81
C PHE A 432 -50.41 8.65 -28.14
N VAL A 433 -49.14 9.08 -28.15
CA VAL A 433 -48.77 10.46 -28.50
C VAL A 433 -49.13 10.76 -29.96
N LEU A 434 -48.89 9.83 -30.89
CA LEU A 434 -49.26 9.97 -32.30
C LEU A 434 -50.79 10.06 -32.47
N GLU A 435 -51.55 9.19 -31.81
CA GLU A 435 -53.02 9.23 -31.80
C GLU A 435 -53.53 10.54 -31.20
N TYR A 436 -52.92 11.03 -30.11
CA TYR A 436 -53.28 12.30 -29.49
C TYR A 436 -53.00 13.49 -30.42
N ALA A 437 -51.85 13.48 -31.12
CA ALA A 437 -51.51 14.51 -32.10
C ALA A 437 -52.54 14.56 -33.24
N VAL A 438 -52.97 13.40 -33.75
CA VAL A 438 -53.98 13.29 -34.81
C VAL A 438 -55.41 13.63 -34.30
N CYS A 439 -55.79 13.14 -33.12
CA CYS A 439 -57.10 13.35 -32.49
C CYS A 439 -57.24 14.69 -31.77
N SER A 440 -56.19 15.50 -31.65
CA SER A 440 -56.31 16.92 -31.24
C SER A 440 -57.23 17.73 -32.18
N ALA A 441 -57.59 17.17 -33.34
CA ALA A 441 -58.66 17.64 -34.20
C ALA A 441 -60.09 17.28 -33.73
N GLN A 442 -60.30 16.28 -32.86
CA GLN A 442 -61.63 15.80 -32.41
C GLN A 442 -61.64 15.16 -30.98
N SER A 443 -62.13 15.93 -29.99
CA SER A 443 -62.78 15.58 -28.69
C SER A 443 -62.02 14.84 -27.55
N ASP A 444 -62.51 15.09 -26.31
CA ASP A 444 -61.87 14.85 -24.99
C ASP A 444 -61.84 13.38 -24.48
N ASP A 445 -62.02 12.38 -25.34
CA ASP A 445 -62.19 10.96 -24.94
C ASP A 445 -60.86 10.18 -24.74
N VAL A 446 -59.71 10.86 -24.85
CA VAL A 446 -58.40 10.20 -25.02
C VAL A 446 -57.79 9.73 -23.69
N SER A 447 -58.08 10.41 -22.57
CA SER A 447 -57.54 10.06 -21.24
C SER A 447 -58.06 8.71 -20.71
N ILE A 448 -59.30 8.35 -21.06
CA ILE A 448 -59.95 7.09 -20.66
C ILE A 448 -59.35 5.89 -21.42
N ARG A 449 -58.89 6.10 -22.66
CA ARG A 449 -58.31 5.05 -23.51
C ARG A 449 -56.91 4.63 -23.04
N PHE A 450 -56.07 5.56 -22.58
CA PHE A 450 -54.74 5.24 -22.05
C PHE A 450 -54.83 4.30 -20.83
N HIS A 451 -55.80 4.54 -19.94
CA HIS A 451 -55.98 3.71 -18.74
C HIS A 451 -56.42 2.26 -19.06
N LYS A 452 -57.11 2.04 -20.19
CA LYS A 452 -57.48 0.70 -20.67
C LYS A 452 -56.36 -0.06 -21.39
N ILE A 453 -55.30 0.63 -21.82
CA ILE A 453 -54.18 0.05 -22.55
C ILE A 453 -53.00 -0.26 -21.60
N VAL A 454 -52.91 0.48 -20.49
CA VAL A 454 -51.82 0.35 -19.50
C VAL A 454 -52.12 -0.68 -18.40
N CYS A 455 -53.39 -0.90 -18.05
CA CYS A 455 -53.84 -2.00 -17.20
C CYS A 455 -54.09 -3.25 -18.03
#